data_AF-A0A9W8DTQ2-F1
#
_entry.id   AF-A0A9W8DTQ2-F1
#
_cell.length_a   1.000
_cell.length_b   1.000
_cell.length_c   1.000
_cell.angle_alpha   90.00
_cell.angle_beta   90.00
_cell.angle_gamma   90.00
#
_symmetry.space_group_name_H-M   'P 1'
#
loop_
_entity.id
_entity.type
_entity.pdbx_description
1 polymer ?
#
loop_
_entity_poly.entity_id
_entity_poly.type
_entity_poly.pdbx_seq_one_letter_code
_entity_poly.pdbx_strand_id
1 'polypeptide(L)'
;MKSFTRKAKKTEIYSESEEGDHSEEYYSDNHEGISGSEQGYSDDESDNNETMDALKEELAEIPFEKLLEIQNKVGYKKFNDVINKKPGSDKEKTPTSKKFDSKDTRPKLKDLKKKSSKKQPTVESARKPVGRYRNIVQAKKVSRDPRFDALSGSFNEDLFSKSYSFIKDYQDSEMNMLKDSLSKARKSNPNEAQRLEKVINQMESRNQAKKQKDHRKELERKHKKKEMELTKMGKKPYFLKKSTLKEIELAEKFAKIKDSKKLDNLLEKRRKHNAAKEHRHMPYKRHQASERQ
;
A
#
# COMPACT_ATOMS: atom_id res chain seq x y z
N MET A 1 -40.16 58.80 39.87
CA MET A 1 -38.80 58.42 39.41
C MET A 1 -38.18 57.44 40.41
N LYS A 2 -38.10 56.15 40.07
CA LYS A 2 -37.29 55.16 40.80
C LYS A 2 -36.63 54.26 39.75
N SER A 3 -35.34 54.49 39.51
CA SER A 3 -34.50 53.76 38.58
C SER A 3 -34.02 52.45 39.21
N PHE A 4 -34.41 51.30 38.65
CA PHE A 4 -33.84 50.00 39.00
C PHE A 4 -32.72 49.65 38.02
N THR A 5 -31.47 49.75 38.46
CA THR A 5 -30.30 49.29 37.70
C THR A 5 -30.11 47.78 37.92
N ARG A 6 -30.09 47.00 36.83
CA ARG A 6 -29.77 45.56 36.91
C ARG A 6 -28.24 45.39 36.96
N LYS A 7 -27.76 44.86 38.07
CA LYS A 7 -26.36 44.44 38.26
C LYS A 7 -26.13 43.15 37.43
N ALA A 8 -25.34 43.23 36.37
CA ALA A 8 -24.96 42.08 35.57
C ALA A 8 -23.99 41.17 36.37
N LYS A 9 -24.38 39.92 36.63
CA LYS A 9 -23.46 38.88 37.11
C LYS A 9 -22.73 38.30 35.90
N LYS A 10 -21.41 38.46 35.88
CA LYS A 10 -20.48 37.83 34.93
C LYS A 10 -20.39 36.35 35.25
N THR A 11 -21.06 35.51 34.46
CA THR A 11 -20.87 34.05 34.50
C THR A 11 -19.68 33.70 33.62
N GLU A 12 -18.59 33.25 34.23
CA GLU A 12 -17.47 32.61 33.53
C GLU A 12 -17.97 31.25 33.02
N ILE A 13 -18.14 31.15 31.69
CA ILE A 13 -18.47 29.91 31.00
C ILE A 13 -17.14 29.19 30.75
N TYR A 14 -16.79 28.26 31.63
CA TYR A 14 -15.76 27.25 31.36
C TYR A 14 -16.44 26.14 30.55
N SER A 15 -16.37 26.24 29.23
CA SER A 15 -16.84 25.21 28.31
C SER A 15 -15.79 24.10 28.22
N GLU A 16 -15.91 23.11 29.10
CA GLU A 16 -15.16 21.87 29.00
C GLU A 16 -15.90 20.95 28.02
N SER A 17 -15.37 20.88 26.80
CA SER A 17 -15.94 20.12 25.68
C SER A 17 -15.85 18.62 25.98
N GLU A 18 -16.96 18.01 26.43
CA GLU A 18 -17.16 16.56 26.44
C GLU A 18 -17.48 16.10 25.01
N GLU A 19 -16.49 15.53 24.30
CA GLU A 19 -16.70 14.87 23.00
C GLU A 19 -16.69 13.34 23.19
N GLY A 20 -17.72 12.70 22.64
CA GLY A 20 -18.03 11.29 22.80
C GLY A 20 -17.06 10.35 22.07
N ASP A 21 -16.79 9.23 22.73
CA ASP A 21 -16.12 8.05 22.19
C ASP A 21 -16.99 7.42 21.07
N HIS A 22 -16.60 7.67 19.82
CA HIS A 22 -17.14 7.02 18.64
C HIS A 22 -16.01 6.28 17.92
N SER A 23 -15.84 5.00 18.27
CA SER A 23 -14.92 4.09 17.58
C SER A 23 -15.67 3.38 16.44
N GLU A 24 -15.69 4.00 15.25
CA GLU A 24 -15.97 3.31 13.99
C GLU A 24 -14.65 2.87 13.35
N GLU A 25 -14.44 1.55 13.27
CA GLU A 25 -13.34 0.92 12.54
C GLU A 25 -13.58 1.02 11.02
N TYR A 26 -12.79 1.84 10.32
CA TYR A 26 -12.73 1.87 8.85
C TYR A 26 -11.62 0.92 8.35
N TYR A 27 -11.98 -0.05 7.52
CA TYR A 27 -11.07 -0.84 6.70
C TYR A 27 -10.78 -0.08 5.39
N SER A 28 -9.50 0.21 5.11
CA SER A 28 -9.05 0.79 3.83
C SER A 28 -8.13 -0.18 3.11
N ASP A 29 -8.61 -0.68 1.98
CA ASP A 29 -7.90 -1.49 0.98
C ASP A 29 -7.13 -0.54 0.04
N ASN A 30 -5.80 -0.71 -0.08
CA ASN A 30 -4.94 0.15 -0.91
C ASN A 30 -4.33 -0.69 -2.04
N HIS A 31 -4.83 -0.47 -3.25
CA HIS A 31 -4.33 -1.07 -4.49
C HIS A 31 -3.30 -0.14 -5.14
N GLU A 32 -2.04 -0.56 -5.21
CA GLU A 32 -0.97 0.18 -5.90
C GLU A 32 -1.05 -0.03 -7.43
N GLY A 33 -0.90 1.07 -8.18
CA GLY A 33 -0.76 1.08 -9.63
C GLY A 33 0.43 1.95 -10.04
N ILE A 34 1.49 1.31 -10.52
CA ILE A 34 2.72 1.94 -11.02
C ILE A 34 2.55 2.26 -12.52
N SER A 35 2.80 3.52 -12.88
CA SER A 35 2.91 4.03 -14.25
C SER A 35 4.37 4.44 -14.50
N GLY A 36 4.96 3.96 -15.60
CA GLY A 36 6.31 4.32 -16.04
C GLY A 36 6.36 4.43 -17.56
N SER A 37 6.67 5.62 -18.05
CA SER A 37 6.90 6.04 -19.43
C SER A 37 8.34 5.76 -19.90
N GLU A 38 8.58 5.50 -21.20
CA GLU A 38 9.78 6.02 -21.88
C GLU A 38 9.77 5.98 -23.41
N GLN A 39 10.50 6.94 -24.00
CA GLN A 39 10.54 7.46 -25.38
C GLN A 39 11.35 6.63 -26.40
N GLY A 40 11.09 6.89 -27.69
CA GLY A 40 11.83 6.38 -28.85
C GLY A 40 12.65 7.45 -29.59
N TYR A 41 13.58 6.99 -30.42
CA TYR A 41 14.38 7.78 -31.36
C TYR A 41 14.35 7.15 -32.76
N SER A 42 14.28 8.01 -33.78
CA SER A 42 14.33 7.72 -35.22
C SER A 42 15.76 7.84 -35.76
N ASP A 43 16.06 7.15 -36.86
CA ASP A 43 17.19 7.46 -37.74
C ASP A 43 16.84 7.06 -39.19
N ASP A 44 17.24 7.91 -40.15
CA ASP A 44 16.83 7.96 -41.55
C ASP A 44 18.07 7.90 -42.45
N GLU A 45 18.07 7.04 -43.47
CA GLU A 45 19.08 7.00 -44.55
C GLU A 45 18.43 6.35 -45.79
N SER A 46 18.00 7.15 -46.76
CA SER A 46 17.37 6.72 -48.00
C SER A 46 17.93 7.50 -49.19
N ASP A 47 18.83 6.89 -49.96
CA ASP A 47 19.21 7.44 -51.27
C ASP A 47 19.60 6.37 -52.32
N ASN A 48 19.31 5.06 -52.08
CA ASN A 48 19.55 3.99 -53.08
C ASN A 48 18.36 3.02 -53.28
N ASN A 49 17.23 3.24 -52.60
CA ASN A 49 16.07 2.33 -52.65
C ASN A 49 15.07 2.69 -53.75
N GLU A 50 15.01 3.97 -54.15
CA GLU A 50 14.00 4.47 -55.08
C GLU A 50 14.13 3.82 -56.48
N THR A 51 15.35 3.60 -56.95
CA THR A 51 15.58 2.97 -58.28
C THR A 51 15.17 1.50 -58.31
N MET A 52 15.30 0.78 -57.21
CA MET A 52 14.97 -0.65 -57.13
C MET A 52 13.48 -0.88 -56.86
N ASP A 53 12.83 0.04 -56.17
CA ASP A 53 11.39 -0.03 -55.91
C ASP A 53 10.59 0.38 -57.15
N ALA A 54 11.04 1.39 -57.92
CA ALA A 54 10.46 1.71 -59.22
C ALA A 54 10.50 0.52 -60.20
N LEU A 55 11.62 -0.22 -60.24
CA LEU A 55 11.73 -1.44 -61.06
C LEU A 55 10.80 -2.56 -60.60
N LYS A 56 10.48 -2.67 -59.30
CA LYS A 56 9.50 -3.65 -58.81
C LYS A 56 8.08 -3.30 -59.22
N GLU A 57 7.73 -2.01 -59.21
CA GLU A 57 6.42 -1.53 -59.66
C GLU A 57 6.23 -1.79 -61.16
N GLU A 58 7.23 -1.47 -61.98
CA GLU A 58 7.19 -1.79 -63.42
C GLU A 58 7.09 -3.30 -63.69
N LEU A 59 7.79 -4.14 -62.91
CA LEU A 59 7.70 -5.60 -63.04
C LEU A 59 6.35 -6.15 -62.60
N ALA A 60 5.59 -5.45 -61.74
CA ALA A 60 4.27 -5.89 -61.30
C ALA A 60 3.20 -5.71 -62.39
N GLU A 61 3.38 -4.75 -63.31
CA GLU A 61 2.45 -4.47 -64.41
C GLU A 61 2.65 -5.41 -65.62
N ILE A 62 3.80 -6.08 -65.71
CA ILE A 62 4.14 -6.96 -66.82
C ILE A 62 3.44 -8.33 -66.66
N PRO A 63 2.79 -8.88 -67.71
CA PRO A 63 2.13 -10.17 -67.64
C PRO A 63 3.13 -11.30 -67.34
N PHE A 64 2.66 -12.31 -66.60
CA PHE A 64 3.48 -13.37 -66.01
C PHE A 64 4.41 -14.10 -67.01
N GLU A 65 3.97 -14.29 -68.25
CA GLU A 65 4.76 -14.98 -69.27
C GLU A 65 6.06 -14.22 -69.61
N LYS A 66 6.00 -12.89 -69.67
CA LYS A 66 7.18 -12.03 -69.85
C LYS A 66 8.09 -12.04 -68.62
N LEU A 67 7.54 -12.13 -67.41
CA LEU A 67 8.33 -12.26 -66.18
C LEU A 67 9.13 -13.55 -66.17
N LEU A 68 8.56 -14.66 -66.66
CA LEU A 68 9.27 -15.94 -66.76
C LEU A 68 10.41 -15.88 -67.79
N GLU A 69 10.20 -15.20 -68.94
CA GLU A 69 11.28 -14.95 -69.90
C GLU A 69 12.43 -14.13 -69.28
N ILE A 70 12.10 -13.07 -68.53
CA ILE A 70 13.08 -12.23 -67.84
C ILE A 70 13.83 -13.03 -66.78
N GLN A 71 13.12 -13.83 -65.97
CA GLN A 71 13.71 -14.70 -64.95
C GLN A 71 14.68 -15.73 -65.56
N ASN A 72 14.34 -16.29 -66.72
CA ASN A 72 15.20 -17.24 -67.43
C ASN A 72 16.43 -16.57 -68.06
N LYS A 73 16.31 -15.32 -68.53
CA LYS A 73 17.43 -14.54 -69.10
C LYS A 73 18.39 -13.99 -68.04
N VAL A 74 17.84 -13.42 -66.95
CA VAL A 74 18.62 -12.75 -65.88
C VAL A 74 19.11 -13.75 -64.83
N GLY A 75 18.43 -14.90 -64.72
CA GLY A 75 18.72 -15.98 -63.80
C GLY A 75 17.98 -15.85 -62.46
N TYR A 76 17.51 -16.99 -61.96
CA TYR A 76 16.63 -17.07 -60.78
C TYR A 76 17.15 -16.33 -59.54
N LYS A 77 18.46 -16.37 -59.28
CA LYS A 77 19.06 -15.76 -58.09
C LYS A 77 18.99 -14.24 -58.12
N LYS A 78 19.43 -13.62 -59.22
CA LYS A 78 19.42 -12.16 -59.37
C LYS A 78 18.00 -11.61 -59.45
N PHE A 79 17.10 -12.32 -60.14
CA PHE A 79 15.69 -11.96 -60.18
C PHE A 79 15.04 -11.96 -58.78
N ASN A 80 15.31 -13.00 -57.98
CA ASN A 80 14.82 -13.05 -56.61
C ASN A 80 15.49 -12.06 -55.67
N ASP A 81 16.74 -11.66 -55.93
CA ASP A 81 17.38 -10.60 -55.16
C ASP A 81 16.68 -9.26 -55.42
N VAL A 82 16.28 -8.95 -56.67
CA VAL A 82 15.51 -7.73 -56.95
C VAL A 82 14.13 -7.76 -56.27
N ILE A 83 13.40 -8.87 -56.35
CA ILE A 83 12.05 -8.97 -55.76
C ILE A 83 12.07 -9.04 -54.22
N ASN A 84 12.98 -9.83 -53.65
CA ASN A 84 12.95 -10.19 -52.22
C ASN A 84 13.97 -9.44 -51.36
N LYS A 85 14.87 -8.64 -51.93
CA LYS A 85 15.77 -7.82 -51.12
C LYS A 85 14.95 -6.69 -50.48
N LYS A 86 14.70 -6.86 -49.18
CA LYS A 86 14.25 -5.78 -48.30
C LYS A 86 15.42 -4.83 -48.05
N PRO A 87 15.22 -3.51 -48.04
CA PRO A 87 16.27 -2.57 -47.70
C PRO A 87 16.81 -2.90 -46.29
N GLY A 88 18.14 -3.04 -46.16
CA GLY A 88 18.81 -3.23 -44.86
C GLY A 88 19.31 -4.63 -44.47
N SER A 89 19.35 -5.61 -45.38
CA SER A 89 19.94 -6.94 -45.08
C SER A 89 21.27 -7.21 -45.79
N ASP A 90 22.29 -6.41 -45.53
CA ASP A 90 23.66 -6.75 -45.90
C ASP A 90 24.29 -7.65 -44.82
N LYS A 91 24.49 -8.93 -45.15
CA LYS A 91 25.44 -9.78 -44.43
C LYS A 91 26.48 -10.28 -45.41
N GLU A 92 27.57 -9.55 -45.49
CA GLU A 92 28.83 -10.01 -46.05
C GLU A 92 29.25 -11.33 -45.37
N LYS A 93 29.55 -12.35 -46.18
CA LYS A 93 30.17 -13.59 -45.72
C LYS A 93 31.61 -13.60 -46.21
N THR A 94 32.56 -13.33 -45.31
CA THR A 94 33.97 -13.67 -45.52
C THR A 94 34.24 -15.10 -45.01
N PRO A 95 34.95 -15.98 -45.74
CA PRO A 95 35.25 -17.32 -45.29
C PRO A 95 36.59 -17.33 -44.56
N THR A 96 36.59 -17.54 -43.24
CA THR A 96 37.83 -17.82 -42.50
C THR A 96 38.07 -19.32 -42.34
N SER A 97 39.33 -19.65 -42.58
CA SER A 97 40.00 -20.95 -42.57
C SER A 97 39.69 -21.83 -41.36
N LYS A 98 39.52 -23.13 -41.65
CA LYS A 98 39.45 -24.23 -40.68
C LYS A 98 40.78 -24.36 -39.91
N LYS A 99 40.72 -24.39 -38.58
CA LYS A 99 41.66 -25.13 -37.73
C LYS A 99 40.87 -25.95 -36.70
N PHE A 100 41.18 -27.23 -36.68
CA PHE A 100 40.71 -28.24 -35.75
C PHE A 100 41.45 -28.09 -34.41
N ASP A 101 40.74 -28.25 -33.28
CA ASP A 101 41.04 -29.27 -32.26
C ASP A 101 40.43 -28.97 -30.88
N SER A 102 40.12 -30.05 -30.16
CA SER A 102 39.42 -30.18 -28.87
C SER A 102 37.89 -30.08 -28.91
N LYS A 103 37.27 -31.24 -29.15
CA LYS A 103 35.82 -31.45 -29.26
C LYS A 103 35.19 -31.62 -27.88
N ASP A 104 35.20 -30.57 -27.06
CA ASP A 104 34.23 -30.43 -25.97
C ASP A 104 32.89 -30.04 -26.63
N THR A 105 32.00 -31.02 -26.79
CA THR A 105 30.71 -30.86 -27.52
C THR A 105 29.66 -30.10 -26.72
N ARG A 106 30.03 -28.97 -26.10
CA ARG A 106 29.02 -27.98 -25.70
C ARG A 106 28.68 -27.13 -26.92
N PRO A 107 27.49 -27.26 -27.51
CA PRO A 107 27.08 -26.34 -28.56
C PRO A 107 27.15 -24.93 -27.99
N LYS A 108 27.94 -24.04 -28.62
CA LYS A 108 27.90 -22.62 -28.31
C LYS A 108 26.44 -22.20 -28.39
N LEU A 109 25.92 -21.70 -27.28
CA LEU A 109 24.52 -21.34 -27.03
C LEU A 109 24.10 -20.10 -27.85
N LYS A 110 24.44 -20.05 -29.14
CA LYS A 110 24.17 -18.91 -30.02
C LYS A 110 22.78 -18.97 -30.67
N ASP A 111 22.11 -20.13 -30.62
CA ASP A 111 20.83 -20.36 -31.31
C ASP A 111 19.67 -20.72 -30.38
N LEU A 112 19.70 -20.32 -29.11
CA LEU A 112 18.45 -20.29 -28.34
C LEU A 112 17.61 -19.16 -28.91
N LYS A 113 16.57 -19.53 -29.69
CA LYS A 113 15.54 -18.59 -30.17
C LYS A 113 15.12 -17.71 -28.99
N LYS A 114 15.45 -16.42 -29.04
CA LYS A 114 14.97 -15.45 -28.06
C LYS A 114 13.45 -15.50 -28.07
N LYS A 115 12.83 -15.59 -26.89
CA LYS A 115 11.36 -15.54 -26.77
C LYS A 115 10.87 -14.26 -27.42
N SER A 116 9.77 -14.34 -28.18
CA SER A 116 9.17 -13.16 -28.81
C SER A 116 8.57 -12.19 -27.78
N SER A 117 8.14 -12.71 -26.62
CA SER A 117 7.64 -11.94 -25.48
C SER A 117 8.12 -12.52 -24.15
N LYS A 118 8.29 -11.66 -23.14
CA LYS A 118 8.79 -12.02 -21.80
C LYS A 118 7.91 -13.04 -21.08
N LYS A 119 6.62 -13.09 -21.39
CA LYS A 119 5.60 -13.93 -20.74
C LYS A 119 5.35 -15.25 -21.48
N GLN A 120 6.04 -15.51 -22.58
CA GLN A 120 5.84 -16.74 -23.38
C GLN A 120 6.56 -17.94 -22.76
N PRO A 121 5.94 -19.14 -22.74
CA PRO A 121 6.62 -20.37 -22.34
C PRO A 121 7.80 -20.68 -23.28
N THR A 122 8.86 -21.26 -22.73
CA THR A 122 10.02 -21.74 -23.50
C THR A 122 9.78 -23.19 -23.90
N VAL A 123 9.86 -23.50 -25.19
CA VAL A 123 9.86 -24.88 -25.67
C VAL A 123 11.28 -25.43 -25.60
N GLU A 124 11.47 -26.53 -24.87
CA GLU A 124 12.73 -27.28 -24.82
C GLU A 124 12.57 -28.64 -25.51
N SER A 125 13.64 -29.14 -26.15
CA SER A 125 13.62 -30.43 -26.83
C SER A 125 13.70 -31.58 -25.82
N ALA A 126 12.80 -32.57 -25.94
CA ALA A 126 12.81 -33.79 -25.13
C ALA A 126 14.09 -34.64 -25.32
N ARG A 127 14.89 -34.38 -26.36
CA ARG A 127 16.18 -35.06 -26.60
C ARG A 127 17.33 -34.48 -25.77
N LYS A 128 17.10 -33.38 -25.05
CA LYS A 128 18.11 -32.74 -24.21
C LYS A 128 18.06 -33.39 -22.82
N PRO A 129 19.10 -34.16 -22.41
CA PRO A 129 19.10 -34.80 -21.10
C PRO A 129 19.20 -33.75 -19.99
N VAL A 130 18.48 -33.97 -18.89
CA VAL A 130 18.60 -33.14 -17.69
C VAL A 130 19.97 -33.36 -17.03
N GLY A 131 20.63 -32.26 -16.63
CA GLY A 131 21.90 -32.34 -15.91
C GLY A 131 21.69 -32.93 -14.51
N ARG A 132 22.64 -33.76 -14.04
CA ARG A 132 22.58 -34.35 -12.69
C ARG A 132 22.79 -33.32 -11.58
N TYR A 133 23.55 -32.27 -11.88
CA TYR A 133 23.88 -31.21 -10.92
C TYR A 133 23.04 -29.96 -11.17
N ARG A 134 22.58 -29.35 -10.08
CA ARG A 134 21.90 -28.06 -10.14
C ARG A 134 22.92 -26.98 -10.54
N ASN A 135 22.63 -26.24 -11.60
CA ASN A 135 23.35 -25.02 -11.92
C ASN A 135 23.02 -23.96 -10.85
N ILE A 136 23.95 -23.73 -9.91
CA ILE A 136 23.82 -22.66 -8.92
C ILE A 136 24.24 -21.36 -9.58
N VAL A 137 23.27 -20.60 -10.09
CA VAL A 137 23.52 -19.22 -10.53
C VAL A 137 23.77 -18.39 -9.27
N GLN A 138 24.97 -17.81 -9.14
CA GLN A 138 25.24 -16.88 -8.06
C GLN A 138 24.29 -15.69 -8.19
N ALA A 139 23.40 -15.52 -7.22
CA ALA A 139 22.52 -14.37 -7.18
C ALA A 139 23.36 -13.09 -7.09
N LYS A 140 23.00 -12.07 -7.87
CA LYS A 140 23.66 -10.76 -7.78
C LYS A 140 23.48 -10.22 -6.36
N LYS A 141 24.57 -9.84 -5.68
CA LYS A 141 24.52 -9.15 -4.39
C LYS A 141 23.97 -7.75 -4.63
N VAL A 142 22.68 -7.57 -4.36
CA VAL A 142 22.04 -6.25 -4.38
C VAL A 142 22.42 -5.54 -3.08
N SER A 143 22.87 -4.28 -3.17
CA SER A 143 23.06 -3.44 -1.98
C SER A 143 21.71 -3.27 -1.31
N ARG A 144 21.59 -3.67 -0.03
CA ARG A 144 20.34 -3.60 0.73
C ARG A 144 20.42 -2.47 1.75
N ASP A 145 19.36 -1.68 1.84
CA ASP A 145 19.19 -0.73 2.94
C ASP A 145 18.72 -1.52 4.17
N PRO A 146 19.46 -1.54 5.28
CA PRO A 146 19.11 -2.31 6.48
C PRO A 146 17.76 -1.89 7.08
N ARG A 147 17.25 -0.68 6.78
CA ARG A 147 15.91 -0.26 7.21
C ARG A 147 14.80 -1.01 6.48
N PHE A 148 15.08 -1.45 5.26
CA PHE A 148 14.14 -2.11 4.35
C PHE A 148 14.55 -3.56 4.02
N ASP A 149 15.63 -4.06 4.64
CA ASP A 149 16.08 -5.44 4.45
C ASP A 149 15.27 -6.39 5.34
N ALA A 150 14.63 -7.37 4.71
CA ALA A 150 13.89 -8.42 5.41
C ALA A 150 14.78 -9.23 6.38
N LEU A 151 16.11 -9.23 6.18
CA LEU A 151 17.06 -9.91 7.05
C LEU A 151 17.44 -9.11 8.31
N SER A 152 17.10 -7.82 8.40
CA SER A 152 17.49 -6.95 9.52
C SER A 152 16.64 -7.12 10.80
N GLY A 153 15.71 -8.07 10.81
CA GLY A 153 14.91 -8.44 11.99
C GLY A 153 13.54 -7.77 12.05
N SER A 154 12.77 -8.07 13.10
CA SER A 154 11.41 -7.56 13.30
C SER A 154 11.37 -6.34 14.22
N PHE A 155 10.37 -5.48 14.03
CA PHE A 155 10.13 -4.33 14.90
C PHE A 155 9.77 -4.75 16.33
N ASN A 156 10.59 -4.33 17.29
CA ASN A 156 10.35 -4.54 18.72
C ASN A 156 9.75 -3.28 19.35
N GLU A 157 8.42 -3.24 19.49
CA GLU A 157 7.69 -2.07 20.01
C GLU A 157 8.14 -1.67 21.43
N ASP A 158 8.45 -2.65 22.29
CA ASP A 158 8.88 -2.41 23.67
C ASP A 158 10.28 -1.79 23.76
N LEU A 159 11.19 -2.18 22.86
CA LEU A 159 12.53 -1.59 22.81
C LEU A 159 12.45 -0.18 22.23
N PHE A 160 11.73 -0.04 21.11
CA PHE A 160 11.50 1.25 20.46
C PHE A 160 10.90 2.27 21.41
N SER A 161 9.84 1.91 22.14
CA SER A 161 9.18 2.81 23.09
C SER A 161 10.08 3.26 24.25
N LYS A 162 11.07 2.44 24.63
CA LYS A 162 12.07 2.79 25.65
C LYS A 162 13.20 3.65 25.07
N SER A 163 13.78 3.25 23.94
CA SER A 163 14.88 3.97 23.28
C SER A 163 14.44 5.37 22.83
N TYR A 164 13.18 5.52 22.43
CA TYR A 164 12.61 6.78 21.96
C TYR A 164 11.58 7.35 22.95
N SER A 165 11.78 7.13 24.25
CA SER A 165 10.87 7.65 25.28
C SER A 165 10.80 9.18 25.27
N PHE A 166 11.91 9.85 24.94
CA PHE A 166 12.03 11.30 24.87
C PHE A 166 11.04 11.94 23.90
N ILE A 167 10.61 11.22 22.84
CA ILE A 167 9.66 11.74 21.85
C ILE A 167 8.35 12.19 22.51
N LYS A 168 7.96 11.57 23.63
CA LYS A 168 6.78 11.97 24.40
C LYS A 168 6.90 13.41 24.90
N ASP A 169 8.08 13.77 25.43
CA ASP A 169 8.34 15.11 25.97
C ASP A 169 8.29 16.18 24.86
N TYR A 170 8.84 15.86 23.69
CA TYR A 170 8.73 16.74 22.51
C TYR A 170 7.28 16.90 22.05
N GLN A 171 6.50 15.82 22.00
CA GLN A 171 5.09 15.87 21.62
C GLN A 171 4.25 16.71 22.59
N ASP A 172 4.51 16.60 23.89
CA ASP A 172 3.82 17.41 24.90
C ASP A 172 4.20 18.90 24.77
N SER A 173 5.47 19.19 24.47
CA SER A 173 5.92 20.57 24.18
C SER A 173 5.27 21.14 22.91
N GLU A 174 5.15 20.34 21.85
CA GLU A 174 4.50 20.71 20.60
C GLU A 174 3.00 20.98 20.79
N MET A 175 2.31 20.16 21.57
CA MET A 175 0.91 20.41 21.94
C MET A 175 0.73 21.75 22.66
N ASN A 176 1.63 22.10 23.58
CA ASN A 176 1.57 23.37 24.29
C ASN A 176 1.80 24.55 23.33
N MET A 177 2.79 24.45 22.43
CA MET A 177 3.04 25.47 21.40
C MET A 177 1.82 25.67 20.48
N LEU A 178 1.13 24.59 20.11
CA LEU A 178 -0.09 24.67 19.30
C LEU A 178 -1.27 25.28 20.06
N LYS A 179 -1.39 25.01 21.36
CA LYS A 179 -2.41 25.66 22.20
C LYS A 179 -2.16 27.16 22.31
N ASP A 180 -0.90 27.56 22.45
CA ASP A 180 -0.50 28.97 22.46
C ASP A 180 -0.77 29.64 21.10
N SER A 181 -0.41 28.99 19.99
CA SER A 181 -0.68 29.52 18.65
C SER A 181 -2.18 29.63 18.37
N LEU A 182 -2.98 28.66 18.82
CA LEU A 182 -4.44 28.69 18.76
C LEU A 182 -4.99 29.89 19.55
N SER A 183 -4.47 30.16 20.76
CA SER A 183 -4.93 31.30 21.57
C SER A 183 -4.70 32.65 20.88
N LYS A 184 -3.61 32.76 20.10
CA LYS A 184 -3.28 33.94 19.29
C LYS A 184 -4.15 34.00 18.03
N ALA A 185 -4.25 32.88 17.30
CA ALA A 185 -5.03 32.77 16.07
C ALA A 185 -6.53 33.03 16.30
N ARG A 186 -7.09 32.64 17.45
CA ARG A 186 -8.48 32.95 17.83
C ARG A 186 -8.79 34.45 17.80
N LYS A 187 -7.80 35.31 18.00
CA LYS A 187 -7.96 36.78 17.98
C LYS A 187 -7.75 37.38 16.58
N SER A 188 -6.95 36.72 15.73
CA SER A 188 -6.55 37.25 14.42
C SER A 188 -7.31 36.61 13.26
N ASN A 189 -7.30 35.27 13.18
CA ASN A 189 -7.69 34.50 12.00
C ASN A 189 -8.57 33.29 12.40
N PRO A 190 -9.90 33.35 12.20
CA PRO A 190 -10.80 32.27 12.62
C PRO A 190 -10.54 30.96 11.86
N ASN A 191 -10.21 31.03 10.56
CA ASN A 191 -9.91 29.85 9.75
C ASN A 191 -8.65 29.11 10.20
N GLU A 192 -7.63 29.85 10.64
CA GLU A 192 -6.39 29.28 11.16
C GLU A 192 -6.61 28.65 12.54
N ALA A 193 -7.39 29.32 13.41
CA ALA A 193 -7.77 28.78 14.70
C ALA A 193 -8.49 27.43 14.57
N GLN A 194 -9.42 27.29 13.61
CA GLN A 194 -10.09 26.01 13.34
C GLN A 194 -9.12 24.92 12.87
N ARG A 195 -8.12 25.26 12.05
CA ARG A 195 -7.10 24.29 11.60
C ARG A 195 -6.26 23.80 12.79
N LEU A 196 -5.80 24.73 13.63
CA LEU A 196 -5.01 24.40 14.83
C LEU A 196 -5.80 23.54 15.82
N GLU A 197 -7.08 23.87 16.04
CA GLU A 197 -7.96 23.09 16.90
C GLU A 197 -8.14 21.65 16.41
N LYS A 198 -8.33 21.46 15.10
CA LYS A 198 -8.38 20.11 14.49
C LYS A 198 -7.10 19.32 14.74
N VAL A 199 -5.93 19.94 14.57
CA VAL A 199 -4.64 19.29 14.80
C VAL A 199 -4.47 18.90 16.27
N ILE A 200 -4.81 19.80 17.20
CA ILE A 200 -4.76 19.53 18.64
C ILE A 200 -5.68 18.35 18.98
N ASN A 201 -6.93 18.37 18.52
CA ASN A 201 -7.88 17.29 18.77
C ASN A 201 -7.38 15.94 18.22
N GLN A 202 -6.77 15.94 17.03
CA GLN A 202 -6.16 14.73 16.44
C GLN A 202 -4.99 14.22 17.29
N MET A 203 -4.14 15.11 17.78
CA MET A 203 -3.01 14.73 18.64
C MET A 203 -3.48 14.23 20.01
N GLU A 204 -4.45 14.89 20.63
CA GLU A 204 -5.04 14.45 21.89
C GLU A 204 -5.71 13.09 21.75
N SER A 205 -6.48 12.86 20.67
CA SER A 205 -7.07 11.55 20.38
C SER A 205 -6.00 10.46 20.23
N ARG A 206 -4.93 10.72 19.45
CA ARG A 206 -3.82 9.77 19.28
C ARG A 206 -3.14 9.45 20.62
N ASN A 207 -2.92 10.47 21.46
CA ASN A 207 -2.33 10.31 22.78
C ASN A 207 -3.23 9.51 23.72
N GLN A 208 -4.54 9.74 23.69
CA GLN A 208 -5.51 8.97 24.46
C GLN A 208 -5.53 7.50 24.02
N ALA A 209 -5.59 7.22 22.71
CA ALA A 209 -5.56 5.86 22.18
C ALA A 209 -4.26 5.12 22.59
N LYS A 210 -3.12 5.81 22.53
CA LYS A 210 -1.83 5.27 22.99
C LYS A 210 -1.85 4.97 24.49
N LYS A 211 -2.35 5.88 25.33
CA LYS A 211 -2.51 5.66 26.78
C LYS A 211 -3.39 4.45 27.09
N GLN A 212 -4.49 4.26 26.36
CA GLN A 212 -5.36 3.09 26.52
C GLN A 212 -4.64 1.78 26.13
N LYS A 213 -3.89 1.78 25.01
CA LYS A 213 -3.07 0.64 24.59
C LYS A 213 -2.00 0.29 25.63
N ASP A 214 -1.30 1.30 26.14
CA ASP A 214 -0.27 1.13 27.16
C ASP A 214 -0.86 0.61 28.48
N HIS A 215 -2.02 1.12 28.90
CA HIS A 215 -2.74 0.62 30.08
C HIS A 215 -3.11 -0.86 29.94
N ARG A 216 -3.62 -1.25 28.76
CA ARG A 216 -3.93 -2.65 28.47
C ARG A 216 -2.70 -3.55 28.55
N LYS A 217 -1.57 -3.13 27.98
CA LYS A 217 -0.28 -3.84 28.07
C LYS A 217 0.20 -3.97 29.52
N GLU A 218 0.02 -2.92 30.33
CA GLU A 218 0.36 -2.94 31.74
C GLU A 218 -0.48 -3.97 32.52
N LEU A 219 -1.77 -4.10 32.23
CA LEU A 219 -2.63 -5.15 32.81
C LEU A 219 -2.15 -6.55 32.43
N GLU A 220 -1.85 -6.78 31.15
CA GLU A 220 -1.28 -8.05 30.68
C GLU A 220 0.03 -8.37 31.40
N ARG A 221 0.90 -7.38 31.56
CA ARG A 221 2.19 -7.54 32.24
C ARG A 221 1.99 -7.85 33.73
N LYS A 222 1.08 -7.16 34.42
CA LYS A 222 0.75 -7.42 35.83
C LYS A 222 0.21 -8.84 36.02
N HIS A 223 -0.70 -9.28 35.15
CA HIS A 223 -1.22 -10.64 35.20
C HIS A 223 -0.11 -11.67 34.97
N LYS A 224 0.70 -11.50 33.91
CA LYS A 224 1.82 -12.42 33.62
C LYS A 224 2.81 -12.54 34.79
N LYS A 225 3.09 -11.44 35.49
CA LYS A 225 3.95 -11.44 36.69
C LYS A 225 3.33 -12.27 37.83
N LYS A 226 2.06 -12.02 38.16
CA LYS A 226 1.34 -12.78 39.19
C LYS A 226 1.32 -14.28 38.88
N GLU A 227 1.08 -14.63 37.63
CA GLU A 227 0.98 -16.04 37.23
C GLU A 227 2.34 -16.73 37.21
N MET A 228 3.40 -15.99 36.89
CA MET A 228 4.78 -16.47 37.01
C MET A 228 5.11 -16.81 38.48
N GLU A 229 4.70 -15.97 39.43
CA GLU A 229 4.87 -16.21 40.86
C GLU A 229 4.08 -17.45 41.33
N LEU A 230 2.82 -17.57 40.92
CA LEU A 230 1.97 -18.74 41.24
C LEU A 230 2.54 -20.03 40.64
N THR A 231 3.08 -19.95 39.42
CA THR A 231 3.73 -21.09 38.76
C THR A 231 5.02 -21.49 39.48
N LYS A 232 5.79 -20.51 39.97
CA LYS A 232 6.96 -20.75 40.81
C LYS A 232 6.59 -21.46 42.12
N MET A 233 5.41 -21.21 42.66
CA MET A 233 4.83 -21.94 43.81
C MET A 233 4.29 -23.34 43.45
N GLY A 234 4.40 -23.79 42.19
CA GLY A 234 3.96 -25.10 41.73
C GLY A 234 2.51 -25.17 41.24
N LYS A 235 1.79 -24.05 41.16
CA LYS A 235 0.46 -24.03 40.53
C LYS A 235 0.58 -24.13 39.01
N LYS A 236 -0.48 -24.60 38.35
CA LYS A 236 -0.51 -24.69 36.88
C LYS A 236 -0.56 -23.28 36.27
N PRO A 237 0.23 -23.00 35.21
CA PRO A 237 0.22 -21.69 34.57
C PRO A 237 -1.15 -21.43 33.94
N TYR A 238 -1.70 -20.24 34.19
CA TYR A 238 -2.97 -19.80 33.64
C TYR A 238 -2.77 -18.64 32.67
N PHE A 239 -3.41 -18.71 31.51
CA PHE A 239 -3.34 -17.66 30.50
C PHE A 239 -4.70 -17.00 30.36
N LEU A 240 -4.75 -15.70 30.64
CA LEU A 240 -5.99 -14.94 30.61
C LEU A 240 -6.55 -14.87 29.18
N LYS A 241 -7.85 -15.13 29.03
CA LYS A 241 -8.54 -14.93 27.75
C LYS A 241 -8.63 -13.44 27.42
N LYS A 242 -8.73 -13.12 26.14
CA LYS A 242 -8.92 -11.73 25.68
C LYS A 242 -10.21 -11.10 26.23
N SER A 243 -11.29 -11.89 26.40
CA SER A 243 -12.57 -11.43 26.97
C SER A 243 -12.44 -11.07 28.44
N THR A 244 -11.85 -11.95 29.24
CA THR A 244 -11.62 -11.71 30.68
C THR A 244 -10.70 -10.52 30.92
N LEU A 245 -9.74 -10.27 30.02
CA LEU A 245 -8.94 -9.05 30.08
C LEU A 245 -9.77 -7.78 29.88
N LYS A 246 -10.68 -7.80 28.90
CA LYS A 246 -11.61 -6.68 28.67
C LYS A 246 -12.53 -6.47 29.87
N GLU A 247 -12.98 -7.53 30.53
CA GLU A 247 -13.79 -7.44 31.75
C GLU A 247 -13.02 -6.76 32.89
N ILE A 248 -11.74 -7.11 33.10
CA ILE A 248 -10.87 -6.44 34.08
C ILE A 248 -10.71 -4.95 33.72
N GLU A 249 -10.43 -4.64 32.46
CA GLU A 249 -10.29 -3.26 31.99
C GLU A 249 -11.60 -2.46 32.20
N LEU A 250 -12.75 -3.08 31.92
CA LEU A 250 -14.06 -2.48 32.13
C LEU A 250 -14.34 -2.27 33.62
N ALA A 251 -14.02 -3.23 34.48
CA ALA A 251 -14.14 -3.10 35.92
C ALA A 251 -13.29 -1.94 36.47
N GLU A 252 -12.05 -1.76 35.99
CA GLU A 252 -11.20 -0.62 36.35
C GLU A 252 -11.77 0.72 35.85
N LYS A 253 -12.30 0.76 34.61
CA LYS A 253 -12.97 1.95 34.07
C LYS A 253 -14.20 2.31 34.89
N PHE A 254 -15.02 1.31 35.25
CA PHE A 254 -16.19 1.50 36.08
C PHE A 254 -15.81 2.02 37.48
N ALA A 255 -14.80 1.43 38.12
CA ALA A 255 -14.32 1.87 39.43
C ALA A 255 -13.89 3.35 39.44
N LYS A 256 -13.26 3.83 38.35
CA LYS A 256 -12.86 5.25 38.22
C LYS A 256 -14.04 6.22 38.09
N ILE A 257 -15.18 5.76 37.59
CA ILE A 257 -16.32 6.60 37.22
C ILE A 257 -17.52 6.42 38.17
N LYS A 258 -17.52 5.33 38.97
CA LYS A 258 -18.64 4.88 39.81
C LYS A 258 -19.28 5.98 40.66
N ASP A 259 -18.46 6.84 41.26
CA ASP A 259 -18.92 7.86 42.21
C ASP A 259 -19.24 9.22 41.54
N SER A 260 -19.15 9.28 40.21
CA SER A 260 -19.34 10.51 39.44
C SER A 260 -20.65 10.50 38.65
N LYS A 261 -21.24 11.69 38.44
CA LYS A 261 -22.41 11.89 37.55
C LYS A 261 -22.16 11.41 36.11
N LYS A 262 -20.91 11.19 35.73
CA LYS A 262 -20.54 10.64 34.43
C LYS A 262 -21.04 9.20 34.25
N LEU A 263 -21.12 8.41 35.33
CA LEU A 263 -21.69 7.06 35.26
C LEU A 263 -23.18 7.13 34.92
N ASP A 264 -23.93 7.98 35.62
CA ASP A 264 -25.37 8.16 35.39
C ASP A 264 -25.63 8.62 33.97
N ASN A 265 -24.89 9.62 33.48
CA ASN A 265 -24.97 10.09 32.10
C ASN A 265 -24.67 8.98 31.08
N LEU A 266 -23.67 8.13 31.34
CA LEU A 266 -23.31 7.01 30.47
C LEU A 266 -24.42 5.94 30.46
N LEU A 267 -24.98 5.62 31.62
CA LEU A 267 -26.11 4.69 31.74
C LEU A 267 -27.37 5.26 31.08
N GLU A 268 -27.63 6.56 31.20
CA GLU A 268 -28.74 7.23 30.53
C GLU A 268 -28.59 7.20 29.01
N LYS A 269 -27.40 7.54 28.48
CA LYS A 269 -27.09 7.41 27.04
C LYS A 269 -27.28 5.97 26.57
N ARG A 270 -26.84 4.98 27.36
CA ARG A 270 -27.02 3.55 27.04
C ARG A 270 -28.50 3.14 27.06
N ARG A 271 -29.27 3.60 28.04
CA ARG A 271 -30.73 3.38 28.13
C ARG A 271 -31.44 3.97 26.91
N LYS A 272 -31.13 5.22 26.54
CA LYS A 272 -31.69 5.89 25.36
C LYS A 272 -31.37 5.16 24.06
N HIS A 273 -30.12 4.71 23.88
CA HIS A 273 -29.71 3.95 22.70
C HIS A 273 -30.41 2.59 22.61
N ASN A 274 -30.53 1.87 23.72
CA ASN A 274 -31.24 0.60 23.77
C ASN A 274 -32.73 0.79 23.47
N ALA A 275 -33.38 1.79 24.07
CA ALA A 275 -34.78 2.12 23.80
C ALA A 275 -35.00 2.48 22.32
N ALA A 276 -34.08 3.23 21.69
CA ALA A 276 -34.15 3.54 20.27
C ALA A 276 -34.01 2.28 19.38
N LYS A 277 -33.14 1.34 19.76
CA LYS A 277 -33.00 0.05 19.06
C LYS A 277 -34.24 -0.83 19.20
N GLU A 278 -34.81 -0.89 20.40
CA GLU A 278 -36.05 -1.60 20.68
C GLU A 278 -37.20 -0.99 19.87
N HIS A 279 -37.33 0.34 19.87
CA HIS A 279 -38.33 1.05 19.09
C HIS A 279 -38.22 0.79 17.58
N ARG A 280 -37.00 0.60 17.05
CA ARG A 280 -36.79 0.18 15.65
C ARG A 280 -37.35 -1.23 15.34
N HIS A 281 -37.37 -2.12 16.33
CA HIS A 281 -37.93 -3.48 16.18
C HIS A 281 -39.40 -3.57 16.60
N MET A 282 -39.98 -2.50 17.14
CA MET A 282 -41.40 -2.49 17.48
C MET A 282 -42.25 -2.28 16.21
N PRO A 283 -43.28 -3.12 15.97
CA PRO A 283 -44.17 -2.93 14.83
C PRO A 283 -44.91 -1.60 14.97
N TYR A 284 -44.80 -0.74 13.95
CA TYR A 284 -45.56 0.51 13.90
C TYR A 284 -47.05 0.20 13.86
N LYS A 285 -47.81 0.85 14.74
CA LYS A 285 -49.28 0.78 14.74
C LYS A 285 -49.77 1.20 13.35
N ARG A 286 -50.44 0.29 12.62
CA ARG A 286 -51.01 0.59 11.30
C ARG A 286 -51.92 1.82 11.46
N HIS A 287 -51.63 2.90 10.73
CA HIS A 287 -52.55 4.03 10.65
C HIS A 287 -53.90 3.50 10.15
N GLN A 288 -54.88 3.39 11.05
CA GLN A 288 -56.27 3.26 10.65
C GLN A 288 -56.61 4.57 9.96
N ALA A 289 -56.87 4.51 8.65
CA ALA A 289 -57.36 5.67 7.91
C ALA A 289 -58.67 6.09 8.59
N SER A 290 -58.64 7.20 9.33
CA SER A 290 -59.86 7.81 9.83
C SER A 290 -60.72 8.16 8.63
N GLU A 291 -61.85 7.49 8.48
CA GLU A 291 -62.92 7.88 7.56
C GLU A 291 -63.17 9.38 7.74
N ARG A 292 -62.86 10.15 6.70
CA ARG A 292 -63.33 11.52 6.57
C ARG A 292 -64.83 11.42 6.30
N GLN A 293 -65.64 11.72 7.32
CA GLN A 293 -67.06 12.06 7.16
C GLN A 293 -67.20 13.55 6.88
#